data_AF-A0A074TNQ1-F1
#
_entry.id   AF-A0A074TNQ1-F1
#
_cell.length_a   1.000
_cell.length_b   1.000
_cell.length_c   1.000
_cell.angle_alpha   90.00
_cell.angle_beta   90.00
_cell.angle_gamma   90.00
#
_symmetry.space_group_name_H-M   'P 1'
#
loop_
_entity.id
_entity.type
_entity.pdbx_description
1 polymer ?
#
loop_
_entity_poly.entity_id
_entity_poly.type
_entity_poly.pdbx_seq_one_letter_code
_entity_poly.pdbx_strand_id
1 'polypeptide(L)' 'MIQVVKHETDGFTIEAAIAKFGAGAMLRHALIALVVKGPRPARIDTLSDHVRKDIGLGPAEPPPKPWSMIR' A
#
# COMPACT_ATOMS: atom_id res chain seq x y z
N MET A 1 -9.05 -40.74 3.04
CA MET A 1 -10.36 -40.07 3.20
C MET A 1 -10.08 -38.62 3.53
N ILE A 2 -10.19 -37.71 2.55
CA ILE A 2 -9.89 -36.28 2.74
C ILE A 2 -11.18 -35.62 3.19
N GLN A 3 -11.27 -35.21 4.46
CA GLN A 3 -12.39 -34.42 4.94
C GLN A 3 -12.30 -33.03 4.30
N VAL A 4 -13.15 -32.78 3.31
CA VAL A 4 -13.37 -31.42 2.79
C VAL A 4 -14.20 -30.70 3.84
N VAL A 5 -13.51 -29.97 4.73
CA VAL A 5 -14.16 -29.03 5.63
C VAL A 5 -14.74 -27.92 4.75
N LYS A 6 -16.06 -27.96 4.52
CA LYS A 6 -16.78 -26.81 3.97
C LYS A 6 -16.69 -25.70 5.02
N HIS A 7 -15.73 -24.79 4.85
CA HIS A 7 -15.87 -23.48 5.42
C HIS A 7 -17.09 -22.86 4.75
N GLU A 8 -18.24 -22.84 5.43
CA GLU A 8 -19.21 -21.79 5.23
C GLU A 8 -18.47 -20.50 5.52
N THR A 9 -17.92 -19.93 4.46
CA THR A 9 -17.46 -18.56 4.51
C THR A 9 -18.79 -17.81 4.55
N ASP A 10 -19.27 -17.54 5.77
CA ASP A 10 -20.17 -16.43 6.03
C ASP A 10 -19.34 -15.16 5.78
N GLY A 11 -18.92 -15.06 4.53
CA GLY A 11 -17.87 -14.21 4.03
C GLY A 11 -18.59 -12.96 3.68
N PHE A 12 -18.29 -11.89 4.41
CA PHE A 12 -18.61 -10.56 3.97
C PHE A 12 -18.18 -10.39 2.50
N THR A 13 -19.11 -10.56 1.57
CA THR A 13 -18.84 -10.45 0.14
C THR A 13 -18.83 -8.98 -0.24
N ILE A 14 -18.04 -8.64 -1.26
CA ILE A 14 -17.96 -7.26 -1.74
C ILE A 14 -19.35 -6.82 -2.23
N GLU A 15 -20.11 -7.73 -2.83
CA GLU A 15 -21.48 -7.52 -3.29
C GLU A 15 -22.43 -7.21 -2.12
N ALA A 16 -22.35 -7.96 -1.01
CA ALA A 16 -23.16 -7.69 0.18
C ALA A 16 -22.78 -6.35 0.83
N ALA A 17 -21.49 -6.00 0.82
CA ALA A 17 -21.01 -4.73 1.33
C ALA A 17 -21.48 -3.53 0.49
N ILE A 18 -21.41 -3.66 -0.84
CA ILE A 18 -21.91 -2.64 -1.77
C ILE A 18 -23.43 -2.49 -1.62
N ALA A 19 -24.19 -3.59 -1.51
CA ALA A 19 -25.62 -3.53 -1.30
C ALA A 19 -26.00 -2.85 0.03
N LYS A 20 -25.20 -3.07 1.09
CA LYS A 20 -25.44 -2.53 2.44
C LYS A 20 -25.05 -1.06 2.60
N PHE A 21 -23.96 -0.62 1.98
CA PHE A 21 -23.38 0.71 2.21
C PHE A 21 -23.35 1.61 0.97
N GLY A 22 -23.59 1.04 -0.22
CA GLY A 22 -23.39 1.71 -1.50
C GLY A 22 -21.93 1.71 -1.96
N ALA A 23 -21.72 1.79 -3.27
CA ALA A 23 -20.39 1.74 -3.88
C ALA A 23 -19.46 2.86 -3.37
N GLY A 24 -19.97 4.07 -3.17
CA GLY A 24 -19.17 5.21 -2.70
C GLY A 24 -18.65 5.04 -1.27
N ALA A 25 -19.51 4.59 -0.34
CA ALA A 25 -19.10 4.38 1.05
C ALA A 25 -18.16 3.17 1.19
N MET A 26 -18.39 2.12 0.40
CA MET A 26 -17.51 0.96 0.31
C MET A 26 -16.14 1.32 -0.26
N LEU A 27 -16.09 2.10 -1.34
CA LEU A 27 -14.84 2.60 -1.92
C LEU A 27 -14.05 3.44 -0.91
N ARG A 28 -14.72 4.35 -0.20
CA ARG A 28 -14.08 5.17 0.85
C ARG A 28 -13.51 4.29 1.96
N HIS A 29 -14.25 3.28 2.41
CA HIS A 29 -13.76 2.33 3.41
C HIS A 29 -12.54 1.53 2.92
N ALA A 30 -12.58 1.05 1.67
CA ALA A 30 -11.46 0.33 1.07
C ALA A 30 -10.20 1.22 0.98
N LEU A 31 -10.36 2.48 0.56
CA LEU A 31 -9.25 3.45 0.53
C LEU A 31 -8.68 3.72 1.92
N ILE A 32 -9.52 3.93 2.93
CA ILE A 32 -9.06 4.12 4.31
C ILE A 32 -8.33 2.88 4.81
N ALA A 33 -8.88 1.69 4.58
CA ALA A 33 -8.24 0.45 4.98
C ALA A 33 -6.87 0.27 4.31
N LEU A 34 -6.75 0.62 3.02
CA LEU A 34 -5.48 0.59 2.29
C LEU A 34 -4.45 1.56 2.87
N VAL A 35 -4.87 2.78 3.22
CA VAL A 35 -3.96 3.81 3.78
C VAL A 35 -3.56 3.47 5.23
N VAL A 36 -4.49 2.98 6.04
CA VAL A 36 -4.27 2.73 7.48
C VAL A 36 -3.55 1.40 7.74
N LYS A 37 -3.85 0.35 6.96
CA LYS A 37 -3.23 -0.98 7.12
C LYS A 37 -2.13 -1.27 6.09
N GLY A 38 -1.92 -0.37 5.13
CA GLY A 38 -0.87 -0.53 4.13
C GLY A 38 0.53 -0.49 4.76
N PRO A 39 1.53 -1.14 4.15
CA PRO A 39 2.92 -0.91 4.52
C PRO A 39 3.18 0.60 4.45
N ARG A 40 3.84 1.13 5.49
CA ARG A 40 4.23 2.55 5.56
C ARG A 40 4.84 2.94 4.20
N PRO A 41 4.40 4.03 3.56
CA PRO A 41 4.90 4.41 2.25
C PRO A 41 6.43 4.42 2.29
N ALA A 42 7.03 3.75 1.31
CA ALA A 42 8.48 3.69 1.16
C ALA A 42 9.02 5.12 1.25
N ARG A 43 10.07 5.35 2.05
CA ARG A 43 10.67 6.70 2.14
C ARG A 43 10.99 7.16 0.72
N ILE A 44 10.75 8.43 0.39
CA ILE A 44 11.02 8.96 -0.96
C ILE A 44 12.46 8.65 -1.40
N ASP A 45 13.39 8.61 -0.44
CA ASP A 45 14.81 8.26 -0.64
C ASP A 45 15.05 6.79 -1.05
N THR A 46 14.05 5.93 -0.89
CA THR A 46 14.09 4.51 -1.30
C THR A 46 13.46 4.27 -2.67
N LEU A 47 12.90 5.31 -3.31
CA LEU A 47 12.43 5.22 -4.68
C LEU A 47 13.63 5.09 -5.63
N SER A 48 13.52 4.20 -6.62
CA SER A 48 14.49 4.11 -7.70
C SER A 48 14.47 5.38 -8.56
N ASP A 49 15.59 5.70 -9.19
CA ASP A 49 15.71 6.92 -10.02
C ASP A 49 14.71 6.92 -11.19
N HIS A 50 14.33 5.74 -11.71
CA HIS A 50 13.31 5.63 -12.75
C HIS A 50 11.95 6.12 -12.25
N VAL A 51 11.53 5.65 -11.08
CA VAL A 51 10.24 6.08 -10.47
C VAL A 51 10.29 7.56 -10.10
N ARG A 52 11.42 8.05 -9.58
CA ARG A 52 11.61 9.47 -9.25
C ARG A 52 11.44 10.37 -10.47
N LYS A 53 12.04 9.97 -11.61
CA LYS A 53 11.88 10.69 -12.88
C LYS A 53 10.42 10.77 -13.32
N ASP A 54 9.68 9.67 -13.22
CA ASP A 54 8.30 9.59 -13.69
C ASP A 54 7.34 10.46 -12.87
N ILE A 55 7.67 10.73 -11.60
CA ILE A 55 6.90 11.62 -10.71
C ILE A 55 7.50 13.04 -10.59
N GLY A 56 8.48 13.39 -11.42
CA GLY A 56 9.08 14.72 -11.45
C GLY A 56 10.01 15.05 -10.28
N LEU A 57 10.48 14.04 -9.55
CA LEU A 57 11.52 14.20 -8.53
C LEU A 57 12.91 14.11 -9.15
N GLY A 58 13.85 14.90 -8.62
CA GLY A 58 15.27 14.76 -8.94
C GLY A 58 15.87 13.43 -8.46
N PRO A 59 17.07 13.04 -8.94
CA PRO A 59 17.73 11.80 -8.54
C PRO A 59 17.96 11.74 -7.03
N ALA A 60 18.14 10.53 -6.49
CA ALA A 60 18.48 10.37 -5.09
C ALA A 60 19.83 11.05 -4.77
N GLU A 61 19.85 11.90 -3.75
CA GLU A 61 21.11 12.45 -3.27
C GLU A 61 21.95 11.30 -2.69
N PRO A 62 23.19 11.10 -3.15
CA PRO A 62 24.01 10.01 -2.66
C PRO A 62 24.29 10.20 -1.17
N PRO A 63 24.37 9.11 -0.38
CA PRO A 63 24.69 9.21 1.03
C PRO A 63 26.02 9.96 1.22
N PRO A 64 26.14 10.80 2.26
CA PRO A 64 27.36 11.57 2.50
C PRO A 64 28.54 10.62 2.62
N LYS A 65 29.64 10.96 1.94
CA LYS A 65 30.86 10.15 1.99
C LYS A 65 31.41 10.21 3.43
N PRO A 66 31.82 9.08 4.03
CA PRO A 66 32.20 9.04 5.45
C PRO A 66 33.34 9.99 5.83
N TRP A 67 34.17 10.37 4.86
CA TRP A 67 35.27 11.31 5.03
C TRP A 67 34.88 12.80 4.89
N SER A 68 33.65 13.14 4.49
CA SER A 68 33.21 14.54 4.37
C SER A 68 32.89 15.20 5.73
N MET A 69 32.87 14.42 6.81
CA MET A 69 32.66 14.90 8.19
C MET A 69 33.98 15.16 8.94
N ILE A 70 35.14 14.87 8.32
CA ILE A 70 36.46 15.17 8.88
C ILE A 70 36.94 16.48 8.23
N ARG A 71 36.53 17.62 8.78
CA ARG A 71 37.11 18.94 8.47
C ARG A 71 37.20 19.78 9.74
#